data_AF-A0A917AHA7-F1
#
_entry.id   AF-A0A917AHA7-F1
#
_cell.length_a   1.000
_cell.length_b   1.000
_cell.length_c   1.000
_cell.angle_alpha   90.00
_cell.angle_beta   90.00
_cell.angle_gamma   90.00
#
_symmetry.space_group_name_H-M   'P 1'
#
loop_
_entity.id
_entity.type
_entity.pdbx_description
1 polymer ?
#
loop_
_entity_poly.entity_id
_entity_poly.type
_entity_poly.pdbx_seq_one_letter_code
_entity_poly.pdbx_strand_id
1 'polypeptide(L)'
;MRRVLGETGKIGHVAVMASHRGTGLGAQIMKACLDILATQPGVTRAYLSAQTNALGFYKKLGFNAYGEEYPDAGIPHMDMERPLDGSQKN
;
A
#
# COMPACT_ATOMS: atom_id res chain seq x y z
N MET A 1 8.37 6.89 17.71
CA MET A 1 7.43 5.76 17.76
C MET A 1 6.07 6.21 17.24
N ARG A 2 5.75 5.96 15.95
CA ARG A 2 4.41 6.26 15.42
C ARG A 2 3.61 4.98 15.49
N ARG A 3 2.66 4.95 16.43
CA ARG A 3 1.80 3.81 16.76
C ARG A 3 1.09 3.30 15.50
N VAL A 4 1.10 1.99 15.32
CA VAL A 4 0.09 1.28 14.53
C VAL A 4 -1.27 1.67 15.13
N LEU A 5 -2.13 2.32 14.34
CA LEU A 5 -3.50 2.62 14.75
C LEU A 5 -4.30 1.30 14.65
N GLY A 6 -4.25 0.50 15.72
CA GLY A 6 -4.99 -0.75 15.81
C GLY A 6 -4.59 -1.76 14.74
N GLU A 7 -5.55 -2.13 13.89
CA GLU A 7 -5.41 -3.23 12.93
C GLU A 7 -4.86 -2.83 11.54
N THR A 8 -4.38 -1.60 11.38
CA THR A 8 -3.97 -1.09 10.05
C THR A 8 -2.45 -0.93 9.93
N GLY A 9 -1.85 -1.69 9.03
CA GLY A 9 -0.46 -1.59 8.63
C GLY A 9 -0.27 -0.50 7.58
N LYS A 10 0.51 0.54 7.91
CA LYS A 10 0.85 1.60 6.96
C LYS A 10 2.10 1.23 6.16
N ILE A 11 1.94 1.11 4.85
CA ILE A 11 3.03 1.01 3.87
C ILE A 11 3.28 2.42 3.33
N GLY A 12 4.47 2.94 3.57
CA GLY A 12 4.93 4.22 3.03
C GLY A 12 6.32 4.09 2.44
N HIS A 13 6.81 5.15 1.79
CA HIS A 13 8.15 5.19 1.20
C HIS A 13 8.42 4.15 0.09
N VAL A 14 7.37 3.59 -0.52
CA VAL A 14 7.53 2.70 -1.67
C VAL A 14 7.77 3.54 -2.92
N ALA A 15 9.04 3.69 -3.28
CA ALA A 15 9.48 4.34 -4.51
C ALA A 15 10.02 3.27 -5.47
N VAL A 16 9.38 3.11 -6.62
CA VAL A 16 9.91 2.29 -7.72
C VAL A 16 10.45 3.24 -8.78
N MET A 17 11.73 3.08 -9.13
CA MET A 17 12.33 3.87 -10.21
C MET A 17 11.51 3.73 -11.50
N ALA A 18 11.33 4.84 -12.21
CA ALA A 18 10.57 4.87 -13.46
C ALA A 18 11.07 3.83 -14.48
N SER A 19 12.38 3.55 -14.50
CA SER A 19 13.03 2.57 -15.35
C SER A 19 12.64 1.11 -15.07
N HIS A 20 12.02 0.83 -13.91
CA HIS A 20 11.57 -0.52 -13.51
C HIS A 20 10.04 -0.65 -13.52
N ARG A 21 9.33 0.30 -14.14
CA ARG A 21 7.88 0.18 -14.38
C ARG A 21 7.65 -0.87 -15.47
N GLY A 22 6.80 -1.86 -15.21
CA GLY A 22 6.50 -2.94 -16.16
C GLY A 22 7.31 -4.23 -15.96
N THR A 23 8.30 -4.27 -15.06
CA THR A 23 9.09 -5.49 -14.77
C THR A 23 8.51 -6.34 -13.63
N GLY A 24 7.44 -5.87 -12.97
CA GLY A 24 6.83 -6.56 -11.83
C GLY A 24 7.60 -6.42 -10.51
N LEU A 25 8.73 -5.71 -10.46
CA LEU A 25 9.49 -5.48 -9.22
C LEU A 25 8.65 -4.79 -8.14
N GLY A 26 7.90 -3.74 -8.51
CA GLY A 26 7.01 -3.06 -7.57
C GLY A 26 5.98 -4.01 -6.98
N ALA A 27 5.48 -4.98 -7.77
CA ALA A 27 4.50 -5.95 -7.30
C ALA A 27 5.13 -6.91 -6.30
N GLN A 28 6.37 -7.34 -6.52
CA GLN A 28 7.11 -8.20 -5.59
C GLN A 28 7.41 -7.49 -4.28
N ILE A 29 7.85 -6.23 -4.31
CA ILE A 29 8.07 -5.42 -3.10
C ILE A 29 6.76 -5.30 -2.32
N MET A 30 5.67 -4.92 -2.99
CA MET A 30 4.37 -4.80 -2.34
C MET A 30 3.89 -6.13 -1.78
N LYS A 31 4.10 -7.24 -2.49
CA LYS A 31 3.76 -8.58 -2.01
C LYS A 31 4.56 -8.94 -0.75
N ALA A 32 5.87 -8.69 -0.72
CA ALA A 32 6.69 -8.92 0.46
C ALA A 32 6.23 -8.05 1.65
N CYS A 33 5.89 -6.78 1.41
CA CYS A 33 5.32 -5.93 2.46
C CYS A 33 3.99 -6.47 2.99
N LEU A 34 3.11 -6.93 2.10
CA LEU A 34 1.81 -7.52 2.47
C LEU A 34 1.99 -8.82 3.24
N ASP A 35 2.94 -9.68 2.85
CA ASP A 35 3.26 -10.91 3.57
C ASP A 35 3.76 -10.59 4.98
N ILE A 36 4.68 -9.63 5.12
CA ILE A 36 5.15 -9.16 6.43
C ILE A 36 3.99 -8.62 7.27
N LEU A 37 3.12 -7.80 6.70
CA LEU A 37 1.95 -7.28 7.41
C LEU A 37 0.98 -8.40 7.82
N ALA A 38 0.78 -9.40 6.97
CA ALA A 38 -0.07 -10.56 7.27
C ALA A 38 0.52 -11.44 8.39
N THR A 39 1.84 -11.46 8.57
CA THR A 39 2.48 -12.12 9.72
C THR A 39 2.36 -11.33 11.03
N GLN A 40 1.97 -10.05 10.97
CA GLN A 40 1.84 -9.25 12.19
C GLN A 40 0.48 -9.48 12.86
N PRO A 41 0.46 -9.99 14.10
CA PRO A 41 -0.79 -10.26 14.80
C PRO A 41 -1.54 -8.95 15.03
N GLY A 42 -2.80 -8.94 14.62
CA GLY A 42 -3.70 -7.79 14.73
C GLY A 42 -3.79 -6.94 13.47
N VAL A 43 -2.95 -7.11 12.44
CA VAL A 43 -3.07 -6.34 11.19
C VAL A 43 -4.11 -6.97 10.25
N THR A 44 -5.21 -6.27 10.01
CA THR A 44 -6.31 -6.67 9.12
C THR A 44 -6.37 -5.83 7.84
N ARG A 45 -5.62 -4.72 7.76
CA ARG A 45 -5.64 -3.83 6.59
C ARG A 45 -4.26 -3.25 6.28
N ALA A 46 -3.95 -3.11 5.00
CA ALA A 46 -2.80 -2.37 4.52
C ALA A 46 -3.25 -1.00 3.98
N TYR A 47 -2.57 0.06 4.38
CA TYR A 47 -2.81 1.43 3.97
C TYR A 47 -1.57 2.03 3.31
N LEU A 48 -1.71 2.76 2.21
CA LEU A 48 -0.61 3.47 1.57
C LEU A 48 -1.09 4.75 0.90
N SER A 49 -0.19 5.72 0.76
CA SER A 49 -0.40 6.88 -0.10
C SER A 49 0.36 6.70 -1.41
N ALA A 50 -0.33 6.87 -2.53
CA ALA A 50 0.23 6.72 -3.86
C ALA A 50 0.05 8.00 -4.67
N GLN A 51 1.03 8.32 -5.52
CA GLN A 51 0.84 9.34 -6.54
C GLN A 51 -0.27 8.92 -7.50
N THR A 52 -1.10 9.86 -7.94
CA THR A 52 -2.17 9.62 -8.94
C THR A 52 -1.68 8.88 -10.17
N ASN A 53 -0.49 9.24 -10.63
CA ASN A 53 0.15 8.64 -11.79
C ASN A 53 0.47 7.13 -11.60
N ALA A 54 0.56 6.66 -10.35
CA ALA A 54 0.78 5.27 -9.97
C ALA A 54 -0.49 4.54 -9.51
N LEU A 55 -1.66 5.20 -9.44
CA LEU A 55 -2.91 4.57 -8.99
C LEU A 55 -3.30 3.35 -9.81
N GLY A 56 -3.13 3.41 -11.13
CA GLY A 56 -3.43 2.28 -12.02
C GLY A 56 -2.62 1.03 -11.70
N PHE A 57 -1.38 1.20 -11.19
CA PHE A 57 -0.53 0.09 -10.78
C PHE A 57 -1.04 -0.55 -9.48
N TYR A 58 -1.33 0.27 -8.47
CA TYR A 58 -1.86 -0.23 -7.19
C TYR A 58 -3.26 -0.82 -7.31
N LYS A 59 -4.13 -0.26 -8.17
CA LYS A 59 -5.43 -0.86 -8.51
C LYS A 59 -5.28 -2.28 -9.07
N LYS A 60 -4.28 -2.53 -9.92
CA LYS A 60 -3.99 -3.89 -10.43
C LYS A 60 -3.49 -4.85 -9.34
N LEU A 61 -2.88 -4.34 -8.27
CA LEU A 61 -2.48 -5.13 -7.11
C LEU A 61 -3.63 -5.41 -6.13
N GLY A 62 -4.84 -4.88 -6.40
CA GLY A 62 -6.00 -5.03 -5.53
C GLY A 62 -6.06 -4.02 -4.39
N PHE A 63 -5.35 -2.90 -4.50
CA PHE A 63 -5.57 -1.75 -3.63
C PHE A 63 -6.70 -0.89 -4.18
N ASN A 64 -7.58 -0.44 -3.29
CA ASN A 64 -8.64 0.49 -3.61
C ASN A 64 -8.22 1.88 -3.15
N ALA A 65 -8.26 2.84 -4.08
CA ALA A 65 -8.12 4.24 -3.71
C ALA A 65 -9.34 4.66 -2.88
N TYR A 66 -9.09 5.36 -1.78
CA TYR A 66 -10.13 5.89 -0.91
C TYR A 66 -9.73 7.28 -0.42
N GLY A 67 -10.73 8.11 -0.13
CA GLY A 67 -10.52 9.51 0.19
C GLY A 67 -10.34 10.39 -1.04
N GLU A 68 -9.88 11.61 -0.82
CA GLU A 68 -9.72 12.64 -1.85
C GLU A 68 -8.27 12.76 -2.31
N GLU A 69 -8.10 13.21 -3.54
CA GLU A 69 -6.78 13.56 -4.07
C GLU A 69 -6.27 14.85 -3.40
N TYR A 70 -5.06 14.81 -2.86
CA TYR A 70 -4.41 15.96 -2.26
C TYR A 70 -3.10 16.30 -2.98
N PRO A 71 -2.84 17.58 -3.26
CA PRO A 71 -1.56 18.01 -3.82
C PRO A 71 -0.50 17.98 -2.71
N ASP A 72 0.50 17.12 -2.87
CA ASP A 72 1.70 17.10 -2.02
C ASP A 72 2.92 17.38 -2.87
N ALA A 73 3.69 18.42 -2.50
CA ALA A 73 4.85 18.91 -3.24
C ALA A 73 4.60 19.18 -4.75
N GLY A 74 3.37 19.59 -5.11
CA GLY A 74 2.99 19.87 -6.51
C GLY A 74 2.64 18.62 -7.33
N ILE A 75 2.60 17.44 -6.71
CA ILE A 75 2.18 16.19 -7.34
C ILE A 75 0.89 15.72 -6.66
N PRO A 76 -0.16 15.36 -7.41
CA PRO A 76 -1.37 14.83 -6.81
C PRO A 76 -1.11 13.44 -6.22
N HIS A 77 -1.44 13.29 -4.94
CA HIS A 77 -1.38 12.04 -4.19
C HIS A 77 -2.78 11.64 -3.77
N MET A 78 -3.00 10.34 -3.64
CA MET A 78 -4.26 9.77 -3.25
C MET A 78 -4.00 8.55 -2.38
N ASP A 79 -4.83 8.43 -1.36
CA ASP A 79 -4.74 7.37 -0.38
C ASP A 79 -5.37 6.08 -0.91
N MET A 80 -4.79 4.95 -0.53
CA MET A 80 -5.23 3.63 -0.94
C MET A 80 -5.19 2.64 0.21
N GLU A 81 -6.18 1.76 0.26
CA GLU A 81 -6.26 0.67 1.24
C GLU A 81 -6.50 -0.67 0.56
N ARG A 82 -6.06 -1.73 1.22
CA ARG A 82 -6.34 -3.11 0.86
C ARG A 82 -6.62 -3.91 2.11
N PRO A 83 -7.76 -4.61 2.21
CA PRO A 83 -7.97 -5.55 3.28
C PRO A 83 -6.94 -6.68 3.18
N LEU A 84 -6.30 -6.96 4.30
CA LEU A 84 -5.49 -8.15 4.49
C LEU A 84 -6.42 -9.13 5.20
N ASP A 85 -6.83 -10.20 4.53
CA ASP A 85 -7.47 -11.31 5.22
C ASP A 85 -6.42 -11.93 6.15
N GLY A 86 -6.25 -11.33 7.32
CA GLY A 86 -5.74 -11.98 8.52
C GLY A 86 -6.78 -12.99 8.96
N SER A 87 -7.07 -13.97 8.10
CA SER A 87 -7.80 -15.16 8.45
C SER A 87 -6.93 -15.90 9.46
N GLN A 88 -7.17 -15.54 10.72
CA GLN A 88 -7.09 -16.37 11.91
C GLN A 88 -6.98 -17.85 11.51
N LYS A 89 -5.75 -18.35 11.39
CA LYS A 89 -5.52 -19.78 11.61
C LYS A 89 -5.24 -19.94 13.08
N ASN A 90 -6.36 -20.08 13.79
CA ASN A 90 -6.49 -20.71 15.11
C ASN A 90 -5.51 -21.87 15.29
#